data_AF-A0AAV5F0K4-F1
#
_entry.id   AF-A0AAV5F0K4-F1
#
_cell.length_a   1.000
_cell.length_b   1.000
_cell.length_c   1.000
_cell.angle_alpha   90.00
_cell.angle_beta   90.00
_cell.angle_gamma   90.00
#
_symmetry.space_group_name_H-M   'P 1'
#
loop_
_entity.id
_entity.type
_entity.pdbx_description
1 polymer ?
#
loop_
_entity_poly.entity_id
_entity_poly.type
_entity_poly.pdbx_seq_one_letter_code
_entity_poly.pdbx_strand_id
1 'polypeptide(L)'
;MVDVEEVRNKMQSQMRLEAAAEEDDLPLPALFDKASRLHSLASSSSLDQEGIRKGVDLLRRCDEMVSKLGLFSSNETKDDVSTTNLKYLLVPYYLGEMTEQTAQEDRVPILKESQDHLKEFISICEALELIPQDELELSRQKQPDTAANRRAQKKAAQTKLQEIKEKKERRVRSLRAAALSAPIEAEEEDVLEDDGEEERENEL
;
A
#
# COMPACT_ATOMS: atom_id res chain seq x y z
N MET A 1 -39.90 -25.10 -4.23
CA MET A 1 -39.07 -24.08 -4.91
C MET A 1 -38.26 -23.24 -3.92
N VAL A 2 -38.55 -23.28 -2.62
CA VAL A 2 -37.82 -22.56 -1.56
C VAL A 2 -36.49 -23.24 -1.19
N ASP A 3 -36.39 -24.58 -1.33
CA ASP A 3 -35.21 -25.36 -0.92
C ASP A 3 -33.95 -25.11 -1.76
N VAL A 4 -34.07 -24.75 -3.04
CA VAL A 4 -32.90 -24.59 -3.93
C VAL A 4 -32.14 -23.29 -3.64
N GLU A 5 -32.86 -22.22 -3.31
CA GLU A 5 -32.28 -20.92 -2.95
C GLU A 5 -31.59 -21.01 -1.58
N GLU A 6 -32.18 -21.75 -0.63
CA GLU A 6 -31.61 -21.98 0.70
C GLU A 6 -30.33 -22.83 0.65
N VAL A 7 -30.32 -23.88 -0.17
CA VAL A 7 -29.13 -24.71 -0.39
C VAL A 7 -28.01 -23.91 -1.07
N ARG A 8 -28.34 -23.06 -2.07
CA ARG A 8 -27.36 -22.18 -2.71
C ARG A 8 -26.74 -21.20 -1.70
N ASN A 9 -27.56 -20.55 -0.88
CA ASN A 9 -27.08 -19.60 0.13
C ASN A 9 -26.22 -20.28 1.21
N LYS A 10 -26.59 -21.50 1.61
CA LYS A 10 -25.81 -22.31 2.55
C LYS A 10 -24.46 -22.72 1.97
N MET A 11 -24.43 -23.14 0.71
CA MET A 11 -23.20 -23.51 0.00
C MET A 11 -22.28 -22.30 -0.21
N GLN A 12 -22.82 -21.14 -0.60
CA GLN A 12 -22.05 -19.89 -0.70
C GLN A 12 -21.49 -19.44 0.65
N SER A 13 -22.26 -19.60 1.73
CA SER A 13 -21.80 -19.27 3.09
C SER A 13 -20.67 -20.20 3.53
N GLN A 14 -20.79 -21.50 3.25
CA GLN A 14 -19.77 -22.50 3.55
C GLN A 14 -18.46 -22.25 2.76
N MET A 15 -18.57 -21.93 1.47
CA MET A 15 -17.41 -21.56 0.65
C MET A 15 -16.71 -20.28 1.15
N ARG A 16 -17.48 -19.29 1.64
CA ARG A 16 -16.90 -18.08 2.26
C ARG A 16 -16.17 -18.37 3.57
N LEU A 17 -16.71 -19.28 4.38
CA LEU A 17 -16.08 -19.75 5.62
C LEU A 17 -14.78 -20.51 5.36
N GLU A 18 -14.77 -21.41 4.37
CA GLU A 18 -13.57 -22.14 3.97
C GLU A 18 -12.50 -21.20 3.39
N ALA A 19 -12.89 -20.26 2.53
CA ALA A 19 -11.97 -19.27 1.98
C ALA A 19 -11.39 -18.33 3.06
N ALA A 20 -12.17 -17.97 4.08
CA ALA A 20 -11.69 -17.17 5.21
C ALA A 20 -10.71 -17.96 6.08
N ALA A 21 -10.94 -19.26 6.27
CA ALA A 21 -10.04 -20.15 7.00
C ALA A 21 -8.72 -20.40 6.24
N GLU A 22 -8.77 -20.56 4.91
CA GLU A 22 -7.55 -20.63 4.09
C GLU A 22 -6.73 -19.33 4.16
N GLU A 23 -7.40 -18.18 4.35
CA GLU A 23 -6.73 -16.88 4.53
C GLU A 23 -6.10 -16.69 5.92
N ASP A 24 -6.48 -17.49 6.93
CA ASP A 24 -5.88 -17.44 8.28
C ASP A 24 -4.50 -18.12 8.34
N ASP A 25 -4.25 -19.11 7.48
CA ASP A 25 -2.99 -19.88 7.46
C ASP A 25 -1.94 -19.35 6.45
N LEU A 26 -2.22 -18.23 5.77
CA LEU A 26 -1.30 -17.68 4.77
C LEU A 26 0.00 -17.14 5.41
N PRO A 27 1.17 -17.43 4.83
CA PRO A 27 2.42 -16.84 5.29
C PRO A 27 2.45 -15.34 4.96
N LEU A 28 3.15 -14.56 5.80
CA LEU A 28 3.21 -13.09 5.69
C LEU A 28 3.51 -12.57 4.27
N PRO A 29 4.44 -13.12 3.47
CA PRO A 29 4.64 -12.69 2.09
C PRO A 29 3.38 -12.81 1.23
N ALA A 30 2.69 -13.95 1.26
CA ALA A 30 1.50 -14.18 0.45
C ALA A 30 0.33 -13.29 0.88
N LEU A 31 0.18 -13.11 2.20
CA LEU A 31 -0.82 -12.23 2.79
C LEU A 31 -0.60 -10.77 2.35
N PHE A 32 0.64 -10.28 2.46
CA PHE A 32 1.01 -8.93 2.05
C PHE A 32 0.83 -8.71 0.55
N ASP A 33 1.25 -9.66 -0.28
CA ASP A 33 1.13 -9.52 -1.74
C ASP A 33 -0.35 -9.45 -2.16
N LYS A 34 -1.25 -10.20 -1.49
CA LYS A 34 -2.70 -10.12 -1.70
C LYS A 34 -3.27 -8.77 -1.24
N ALA A 35 -2.89 -8.33 -0.04
CA ALA A 35 -3.31 -7.05 0.51
C ALA A 35 -2.86 -5.86 -0.35
N SER A 36 -1.61 -5.86 -0.82
CA SER A 36 -1.04 -4.82 -1.68
C SER A 36 -1.72 -4.74 -3.05
N ARG A 37 -2.14 -5.89 -3.62
CA ARG A 37 -2.96 -5.91 -4.84
C ARG A 37 -4.32 -5.25 -4.62
N LEU A 38 -5.01 -5.56 -3.51
CA LEU A 38 -6.29 -4.93 -3.19
C LEU A 38 -6.13 -3.43 -2.94
N HIS A 39 -5.06 -3.01 -2.24
CA HIS A 39 -4.72 -1.59 -2.08
C HIS A 39 -4.54 -0.89 -3.43
N SER A 40 -3.81 -1.50 -4.36
CA SER A 40 -3.59 -0.96 -5.71
C SER A 40 -4.90 -0.79 -6.49
N LEU A 41 -5.81 -1.77 -6.40
CA LEU A 41 -7.14 -1.71 -7.01
C LEU A 41 -8.03 -0.64 -6.36
N ALA A 42 -7.94 -0.49 -5.03
CA ALA A 42 -8.64 0.56 -4.29
C ALA A 42 -8.14 1.96 -4.70
N SER A 43 -6.81 2.14 -4.83
CA SER A 43 -6.21 3.40 -5.30
C SER A 43 -6.65 3.79 -6.72
N SER A 44 -6.95 2.82 -7.59
CA SER A 44 -7.51 3.06 -8.93
C SER A 44 -9.04 3.15 -8.94
N SER A 45 -9.71 3.16 -7.78
CA SER A 45 -11.17 3.16 -7.64
C SER A 45 -11.86 1.98 -8.34
N SER A 46 -11.16 0.86 -8.49
CA SER A 46 -11.62 -0.36 -9.16
C SER A 46 -12.14 -1.43 -8.19
N LEU A 47 -12.27 -1.07 -6.90
CA LEU A 47 -12.67 -1.98 -5.84
C LEU A 47 -13.99 -1.51 -5.19
N ASP A 48 -14.88 -2.46 -4.91
CA ASP A 48 -16.10 -2.20 -4.17
C ASP A 48 -15.86 -2.19 -2.65
N GLN A 49 -16.91 -1.89 -1.88
CA GLN A 49 -16.81 -1.81 -0.42
C GLN A 49 -16.57 -3.16 0.26
N GLU A 50 -16.92 -4.28 -0.38
CA GLU A 50 -16.59 -5.61 0.13
C GLU A 50 -15.08 -5.88 -0.04
N GLY A 51 -14.53 -5.59 -1.21
CA GLY A 51 -13.10 -5.68 -1.47
C GLY A 51 -12.26 -4.75 -0.60
N ILE A 52 -12.73 -3.52 -0.34
CA ILE A 52 -12.03 -2.58 0.56
C ILE A 52 -11.96 -3.16 1.98
N ARG A 53 -13.07 -3.65 2.53
CA ARG A 53 -13.09 -4.27 3.87
C ARG A 53 -12.18 -5.49 3.94
N LYS A 54 -12.22 -6.34 2.91
CA LYS A 54 -11.32 -7.49 2.79
C LYS A 54 -9.85 -7.07 2.78
N GLY A 55 -9.50 -6.01 2.05
CA GLY A 55 -8.15 -5.46 2.05
C GLY A 55 -7.71 -4.96 3.42
N VAL A 56 -8.59 -4.23 4.13
CA VAL A 56 -8.35 -3.78 5.51
C VAL A 56 -8.11 -4.97 6.45
N ASP A 57 -8.92 -6.02 6.37
CA ASP A 57 -8.76 -7.20 7.24
C ASP A 57 -7.46 -7.96 6.96
N LEU A 58 -7.07 -8.11 5.68
CA LEU A 58 -5.77 -8.70 5.32
C LEU A 58 -4.59 -7.86 5.79
N LEU A 59 -4.69 -6.53 5.72
CA LEU A 59 -3.66 -5.61 6.21
C LEU A 59 -3.53 -5.65 7.74
N ARG A 60 -4.64 -5.72 8.49
CA ARG A 60 -4.59 -5.91 9.96
C ARG A 60 -3.87 -7.20 10.35
N ARG A 61 -4.12 -8.29 9.63
CA ARG A 61 -3.40 -9.55 9.83
C ARG A 61 -1.90 -9.43 9.49
N CYS A 62 -1.57 -8.73 8.40
CA CYS A 62 -0.17 -8.45 8.07
C CYS A 62 0.51 -7.69 9.22
N ASP A 63 -0.15 -6.66 9.74
CA ASP A 63 0.35 -5.81 10.81
C ASP A 63 0.61 -6.61 12.11
N GLU A 64 -0.33 -7.49 12.48
CA GLU A 64 -0.16 -8.40 13.60
C GLU A 64 1.03 -9.35 13.41
N MET A 65 1.21 -9.92 12.22
CA MET A 65 2.32 -10.82 11.92
C MET A 65 3.67 -10.09 11.93
N VAL A 66 3.74 -8.89 11.35
CA VAL A 66 4.92 -8.02 11.37
C VAL A 66 5.33 -7.71 12.81
N SER A 67 4.34 -7.36 13.65
CA SER A 67 4.55 -7.11 15.09
C SER A 67 5.02 -8.36 15.83
N LYS A 68 4.39 -9.52 15.61
CA LYS A 68 4.78 -10.81 16.24
C LYS A 68 6.18 -11.27 15.84
N LEU A 69 6.58 -11.02 14.60
CA LEU A 69 7.91 -11.33 14.09
C LEU A 69 8.98 -10.32 14.54
N GLY A 70 8.57 -9.14 15.04
CA GLY A 70 9.47 -8.08 15.46
C GLY A 70 10.33 -7.55 14.31
N LEU A 71 9.77 -7.43 13.11
CA LEU A 71 10.53 -7.05 11.91
C LEU A 71 11.06 -5.61 11.94
N PHE A 72 10.47 -4.77 12.79
CA PHE A 72 10.90 -3.40 13.04
C PHE A 72 10.96 -3.18 14.54
N SER A 73 12.11 -2.75 15.04
CA SER A 73 12.29 -2.34 16.43
C SER A 73 12.56 -0.84 16.55
N SER A 74 12.20 -0.25 17.69
CA SER A 74 12.46 1.16 17.97
C SER A 74 13.95 1.54 18.04
N ASN A 75 14.85 0.54 18.09
CA ASN A 75 16.30 0.73 18.17
C ASN A 75 17.01 0.39 16.85
N GLU A 76 16.28 0.06 15.79
CA GLU A 76 16.86 -0.24 14.48
C GLU A 76 17.02 1.02 13.65
N THR A 77 18.09 1.06 12.87
CA THR A 77 18.29 2.04 11.80
C THR A 77 17.95 1.40 10.45
N LYS A 78 17.86 2.20 9.38
CA LYS A 78 17.66 1.67 8.01
C LYS A 78 18.67 0.60 7.60
N ASP A 79 19.88 0.59 8.17
CA ASP A 79 20.94 -0.35 7.83
C ASP A 79 20.77 -1.72 8.54
N ASP A 80 19.90 -1.79 9.56
CA ASP A 80 19.61 -3.01 10.33
C ASP A 80 18.45 -3.83 9.72
N VAL A 81 17.67 -3.23 8.82
CA VAL A 81 16.49 -3.86 8.21
C VAL A 81 16.88 -4.59 6.92
N SER A 82 16.57 -5.89 6.86
CA SER A 82 16.73 -6.67 5.62
C SER A 82 15.93 -6.04 4.47
N THR A 83 16.55 -5.93 3.30
CA THR A 83 15.90 -5.41 2.08
C THR A 83 14.64 -6.19 1.69
N THR A 84 14.58 -7.48 2.03
CA THR A 84 13.39 -8.33 1.82
C THR A 84 12.20 -7.94 2.70
N ASN A 85 12.47 -7.37 3.87
CA ASN A 85 11.47 -7.02 4.87
C ASN A 85 11.00 -5.58 4.74
N LEU A 86 11.75 -4.72 4.03
CA LEU A 86 11.44 -3.31 3.86
C LEU A 86 10.04 -3.06 3.30
N LYS A 87 9.50 -3.98 2.49
CA LYS A 87 8.13 -3.87 1.96
C LYS A 87 7.06 -3.83 3.06
N TYR A 88 7.31 -4.50 4.19
CA TYR A 88 6.37 -4.56 5.30
C TYR A 88 6.23 -3.24 6.07
N LEU A 89 7.17 -2.30 5.89
CA LEU A 89 7.06 -0.93 6.40
C LEU A 89 5.79 -0.23 5.87
N LEU A 90 5.31 -0.64 4.69
CA LEU A 90 4.15 -0.04 4.03
C LEU A 90 2.80 -0.52 4.58
N VAL A 91 2.78 -1.55 5.44
CA VAL A 91 1.54 -2.09 6.01
C VAL A 91 0.69 -1.02 6.71
N PRO A 92 1.20 -0.26 7.69
CA PRO A 92 0.42 0.80 8.35
C PRO A 92 -0.01 1.92 7.38
N TYR A 93 0.81 2.23 6.37
CA TYR A 93 0.44 3.20 5.33
C TYR A 93 -0.76 2.73 4.50
N TYR A 94 -0.71 1.50 3.97
CA TYR A 94 -1.82 0.91 3.22
C TYR A 94 -3.07 0.78 4.07
N LEU A 95 -2.91 0.39 5.34
CA LEU A 95 -4.02 0.24 6.28
C LEU A 95 -4.70 1.59 6.53
N GLY A 96 -3.93 2.67 6.69
CA GLY A 96 -4.44 4.04 6.80
C GLY A 96 -5.26 4.47 5.57
N GLU A 97 -4.73 4.26 4.36
CA GLU A 97 -5.41 4.66 3.11
C GLU A 97 -6.67 3.83 2.83
N MET A 98 -6.63 2.51 3.04
CA MET A 98 -7.80 1.66 2.82
C MET A 98 -8.89 1.88 3.88
N THR A 99 -8.49 2.14 5.13
CA THR A 99 -9.43 2.49 6.20
C THR A 99 -10.16 3.79 5.85
N GLU A 100 -9.46 4.81 5.36
CA GLU A 100 -10.08 6.07 4.91
C GLU A 100 -11.17 5.85 3.84
N GLN A 101 -10.97 4.89 2.94
CA GLN A 101 -11.90 4.57 1.85
C GLN A 101 -13.12 3.76 2.29
N THR A 102 -13.16 3.28 3.54
CA THR A 102 -14.29 2.51 4.05
C THR A 102 -15.53 3.40 4.24
N ALA A 103 -16.62 3.06 3.56
CA ALA A 103 -17.88 3.80 3.67
C ALA A 103 -18.61 3.44 4.98
N GLN A 104 -18.85 4.46 5.81
CA GLN A 104 -19.67 4.42 7.02
C GLN A 104 -20.44 5.74 7.18
N GLU A 105 -21.58 5.70 7.85
CA GLU A 105 -22.39 6.89 8.15
C GLU A 105 -21.63 7.87 9.06
N ASP A 106 -21.05 7.36 10.15
CA ASP A 106 -20.15 8.14 11.00
C ASP A 106 -18.71 8.01 10.50
N ARG A 107 -18.21 9.07 9.88
CA ARG A 107 -16.85 9.13 9.33
C ARG A 107 -15.79 9.46 10.38
N VAL A 108 -16.16 10.00 11.54
CA VAL A 108 -15.20 10.42 12.57
C VAL A 108 -14.33 9.25 13.09
N PRO A 109 -14.88 8.09 13.49
CA PRO A 109 -14.06 6.97 13.95
C PRO A 109 -13.14 6.44 12.86
N ILE A 110 -13.63 6.32 11.62
CA ILE A 110 -12.85 5.87 10.46
C ILE A 110 -11.66 6.79 10.19
N LEU A 111 -11.86 8.11 10.21
CA LEU A 111 -10.79 9.06 9.97
C LEU A 111 -9.77 9.10 11.11
N LYS A 112 -10.19 8.84 12.35
CA LYS A 112 -9.27 8.70 13.49
C LYS A 112 -8.40 7.45 13.36
N GLU A 113 -9.01 6.31 13.08
CA GLU A 113 -8.31 5.04 12.88
C GLU A 113 -7.31 5.14 11.71
N SER A 114 -7.75 5.66 10.56
CA SER A 114 -6.88 5.94 9.43
C SER A 114 -5.70 6.85 9.81
N GLN A 115 -5.97 7.93 10.54
CA GLN A 115 -4.92 8.84 10.99
C GLN A 115 -3.93 8.15 11.93
N ASP A 116 -4.39 7.28 12.82
CA ASP A 116 -3.52 6.60 13.79
C ASP A 116 -2.57 5.62 13.08
N HIS A 117 -3.05 4.86 12.09
CA HIS A 117 -2.18 4.04 11.24
C HIS A 117 -1.16 4.86 10.45
N LEU A 118 -1.55 6.03 9.92
CA LEU A 118 -0.61 6.91 9.22
C LEU A 118 0.45 7.51 10.15
N LYS A 119 0.09 7.83 11.41
CA LYS A 119 1.06 8.28 12.43
C LYS A 119 2.04 7.17 12.77
N GLU A 120 1.58 5.93 12.88
CA GLU A 120 2.41 4.77 13.12
C GLU A 120 3.40 4.53 11.97
N PHE A 121 2.96 4.63 10.72
CA PHE A 121 3.86 4.59 9.57
C PHE A 121 4.96 5.67 9.66
N ILE A 122 4.58 6.90 10.01
CA ILE A 122 5.52 8.01 10.16
C ILE A 122 6.49 7.76 11.32
N SER A 123 6.03 7.23 12.45
CA SER A 123 6.91 6.96 13.59
C SER A 123 7.93 5.86 13.29
N ILE A 124 7.56 4.83 12.53
CA ILE A 124 8.52 3.81 12.07
C ILE A 124 9.52 4.43 11.09
N CYS A 125 9.06 5.30 10.16
CA CYS A 125 9.97 6.00 9.25
C CYS A 125 10.94 6.95 9.98
N GLU A 126 10.49 7.61 11.06
CA GLU A 126 11.35 8.43 11.92
C GLU A 126 12.38 7.55 12.64
N ALA A 127 11.96 6.43 13.24
CA ALA A 127 12.85 5.50 13.93
C ALA A 127 13.93 4.91 13.01
N LEU A 128 13.56 4.55 11.78
CA LEU A 128 14.48 4.03 10.77
C LEU A 128 15.32 5.12 10.06
N GLU A 129 15.24 6.38 10.49
CA GLU A 129 15.96 7.52 9.90
C GLU A 129 15.67 7.72 8.39
N LEU A 130 14.45 7.40 7.96
CA LEU A 130 13.99 7.57 6.58
C LEU A 130 13.48 8.99 6.31
N ILE A 131 13.17 9.74 7.36
CA ILE A 131 12.74 11.14 7.28
C ILE A 131 13.96 12.04 7.51
N PRO A 132 14.29 12.96 6.57
CA PRO A 132 15.37 13.91 6.76
C PRO A 132 15.18 14.77 8.03
N GLN A 133 16.27 15.00 8.76
CA GLN A 133 16.26 15.71 10.05
C GLN A 133 15.66 17.12 9.94
N ASP A 134 15.95 17.84 8.85
CA ASP A 134 15.42 19.17 8.58
C ASP A 134 13.90 19.17 8.42
N GLU A 135 13.32 18.11 7.84
CA GLU A 135 11.86 17.96 7.75
C GLU A 135 11.22 17.67 9.12
N LEU A 136 11.87 16.87 9.96
CA LEU A 136 11.42 16.63 11.34
C LEU A 136 11.43 17.92 12.16
N GLU A 137 12.49 18.73 12.06
CA GLU A 137 12.59 20.02 12.75
C GLU A 137 11.49 20.99 12.32
N LEU A 138 11.21 21.08 11.02
CA LEU A 138 10.11 21.88 10.48
C LEU A 138 8.74 21.42 10.99
N SER A 139 8.53 20.10 11.16
CA SER A 139 7.28 19.56 11.69
C SER A 139 7.09 19.87 13.19
N ARG A 140 8.19 19.89 13.95
CA ARG A 140 8.21 20.19 15.39
C ARG A 140 8.05 21.68 15.68
N GLN A 141 8.34 22.55 14.71
CA GLN A 141 8.05 23.98 14.81
C GLN A 141 6.55 24.22 14.88
N LYS A 142 6.06 24.40 16.11
CA LYS A 142 4.64 24.60 16.41
C LYS A 142 4.19 25.97 15.89
N GLN A 143 3.68 26.01 14.67
CA GLN A 143 2.97 27.18 14.16
C GLN A 143 1.59 27.29 14.84
N PRO A 144 1.07 28.51 15.04
CA PRO A 144 -0.28 28.67 15.57
C PRO A 144 -1.29 28.00 14.64
N ASP A 145 -2.23 27.23 15.20
CA ASP A 145 -3.20 26.42 14.45
C ASP A 145 -4.32 27.29 13.86
N THR A 146 -3.95 28.10 12.86
CA THR A 146 -4.85 28.96 12.11
C THR A 146 -5.22 28.32 10.78
N ALA A 147 -6.40 28.64 10.25
CA ALA A 147 -6.83 28.15 8.93
C ALA A 147 -5.85 28.53 7.81
N ALA A 148 -5.23 29.71 7.91
CA ALA A 148 -4.23 30.18 6.96
C ALA A 148 -2.96 29.31 7.01
N ASN A 149 -2.45 28.99 8.20
CA ASN A 149 -1.28 28.12 8.38
C ASN A 149 -1.55 26.70 7.90
N ARG A 150 -2.72 26.12 8.23
CA ARG A 150 -3.11 24.79 7.72
C ARG A 150 -3.14 24.76 6.17
N ARG A 151 -3.66 25.81 5.53
CA ARG A 151 -3.69 25.92 4.07
C ARG A 151 -2.28 26.07 3.47
N ALA A 152 -1.43 26.88 4.10
CA ALA A 152 -0.05 27.07 3.68
C ALA A 152 0.75 25.76 3.78
N GLN A 153 0.63 25.04 4.91
CA GLN A 153 1.26 23.74 5.13
C GLN A 153 0.78 22.70 4.10
N LYS A 154 -0.54 22.62 3.86
CA LYS A 154 -1.09 21.74 2.83
C LYS A 154 -0.51 22.04 1.44
N LYS A 155 -0.41 23.33 1.08
CA LYS A 155 0.16 23.74 -0.21
C LYS A 155 1.65 23.37 -0.32
N ALA A 156 2.43 23.63 0.73
CA ALA A 156 3.84 23.27 0.78
C ALA A 156 4.05 21.75 0.65
N ALA A 157 3.25 20.95 1.36
CA ALA A 157 3.27 19.49 1.27
C ALA A 157 2.92 18.99 -0.15
N GLN A 158 1.93 19.60 -0.80
CA GLN A 158 1.56 19.26 -2.18
C GLN A 158 2.68 19.60 -3.18
N THR A 159 3.34 20.74 -3.04
CA THR A 159 4.47 21.12 -3.89
C THR A 159 5.64 20.15 -3.71
N LYS A 160 6.02 19.83 -2.48
CA LYS A 160 7.07 18.83 -2.19
C LYS A 160 6.73 17.45 -2.76
N LEU A 161 5.48 17.00 -2.61
CA LEU A 161 5.03 15.73 -3.17
C LEU A 161 5.22 15.69 -4.70
N GLN A 162 4.93 16.79 -5.38
CA GLN A 162 5.14 16.91 -6.83
C GLN A 162 6.64 16.82 -7.19
N GLU A 163 7.50 17.53 -6.46
CA GLU A 163 8.96 17.47 -6.67
C GLU A 163 9.52 16.05 -6.47
N ILE A 164 9.07 15.33 -5.44
CA ILE A 164 9.46 13.94 -5.18
C ILE A 164 9.00 13.03 -6.32
N LYS A 165 7.77 13.18 -6.81
CA LYS A 165 7.24 12.41 -7.94
C LYS A 165 8.07 12.62 -9.21
N GLU A 166 8.38 13.87 -9.53
CA GLU A 166 9.23 14.20 -10.69
C GLU A 166 10.64 13.62 -10.55
N LYS A 167 11.25 13.71 -9.36
CA LYS A 167 12.58 13.14 -9.10
C LYS A 167 12.57 11.62 -9.25
N LYS A 168 11.52 10.95 -8.72
CA LYS A 168 11.34 9.50 -8.87
C LYS A 168 11.21 9.11 -10.34
N GLU A 169 10.37 9.81 -11.10
CA GLU A 169 10.16 9.54 -12.52
C GLU A 169 11.45 9.72 -13.34
N ARG A 170 12.22 10.78 -13.08
CA ARG A 170 13.53 11.00 -13.70
C ARG A 170 14.49 9.85 -13.41
N ARG A 171 14.53 9.37 -12.17
CA ARG A 171 15.39 8.23 -11.77
C ARG A 171 14.96 6.94 -12.47
N VAL A 172 13.66 6.66 -12.54
CA VAL A 172 13.12 5.48 -13.25
C VAL A 172 13.47 5.54 -14.73
N ARG A 173 13.30 6.70 -15.38
CA ARG A 173 13.69 6.89 -16.79
C ARG A 173 15.18 6.67 -17.00
N SER A 174 16.02 7.21 -16.12
CA SER A 174 17.48 7.01 -16.18
C SER A 174 17.88 5.55 -16.01
N LEU A 175 17.27 4.81 -15.08
CA LEU A 175 17.56 3.39 -14.87
C LEU A 175 17.13 2.56 -16.08
N ARG A 176 15.97 2.86 -16.67
CA ARG A 176 15.49 2.19 -17.87
C ARG A 176 16.42 2.44 -19.06
N ALA A 177 16.87 3.69 -19.24
CA ALA A 177 17.84 4.03 -20.28
C ALA A 177 19.19 3.31 -20.07
N ALA A 178 19.67 3.24 -18.83
CA ALA A 178 20.91 2.52 -18.49
C ALA A 178 20.80 1.03 -18.82
N ALA A 179 19.68 0.38 -18.47
CA ALA A 179 19.42 -1.03 -18.79
C ALA A 179 19.37 -1.28 -20.31
N LEU A 180 18.78 -0.37 -21.08
CA LEU A 180 18.74 -0.43 -22.56
C LEU A 180 20.12 -0.19 -23.20
N SER A 181 21.01 0.54 -22.53
CA SER A 181 22.36 0.83 -23.01
C SER A 181 23.42 -0.17 -22.55
N ALA A 182 23.06 -1.13 -21.68
CA ALA A 182 23.97 -2.18 -21.25
C ALA A 182 24.30 -3.08 -22.47
N PRO A 183 25.59 -3.39 -22.74
CA PRO A 183 25.95 -4.31 -23.81
C PRO A 183 25.27 -5.66 -23.59
N ILE A 184 24.50 -6.12 -24.58
CA ILE A 184 23.97 -7.48 -24.63
C ILE A 184 25.20 -8.39 -24.84
N GLU A 185 25.72 -9.00 -23.78
CA GLU A 185 26.47 -10.24 -23.94
C GLU A 185 25.46 -11.27 -24.43
N ALA A 186 25.52 -11.55 -25.73
CA ALA A 186 24.75 -12.60 -26.36
C ALA A 186 25.26 -13.95 -25.84
N GLU A 187 24.57 -14.50 -24.86
CA GLU A 187 24.39 -15.95 -24.73
C GLU A 187 22.89 -16.23 -24.85
N GLU A 188 22.57 -17.16 -25.74
CA GLU A 188 21.29 -17.39 -26.41
C GLU A 188 20.19 -17.99 -25.52
N GLU A 189 18.94 -17.70 -25.92
CA GLU A 189 17.67 -18.45 -25.74
C GLU A 189 17.19 -18.86 -24.34
N ASP A 190 16.06 -18.28 -23.89
CA ASP A 190 14.76 -18.93 -24.15
C ASP A 190 13.55 -18.02 -23.83
N VAL A 191 12.72 -17.86 -24.86
CA VAL A 191 11.27 -17.55 -24.94
C VAL A 191 10.59 -16.81 -23.77
N LEU A 192 10.32 -15.51 -23.98
CA LEU A 192 9.20 -14.83 -23.32
C LEU A 192 8.00 -14.88 -24.27
N GLU A 193 6.96 -15.64 -23.89
CA GLU A 193 5.68 -15.65 -24.58
C GLU A 193 5.05 -14.25 -24.50
N ASP A 194 4.93 -13.68 -25.70
CA ASP A 194 4.24 -12.45 -26.06
C ASP A 194 2.72 -12.71 -26.02
N ASP A 195 2.03 -12.21 -25.00
CA ASP A 195 0.56 -12.11 -25.03
C ASP A 195 0.19 -10.67 -25.40
N GLY A 196 0.03 -10.50 -26.72
CA GLY A 196 -0.29 -9.24 -27.35
C GLY A 196 -1.77 -8.90 -27.28
N GLU A 197 -2.07 -7.68 -26.81
CA GLU A 197 -3.28 -6.97 -27.21
C GLU A 197 -2.85 -5.62 -27.83
N GLU A 198 -2.63 -5.64 -29.14
CA GLU A 198 -2.48 -4.45 -29.96
C GLU A 198 -3.89 -3.97 -30.37
N GLU A 199 -4.44 -2.99 -29.65
CA GLU A 199 -5.61 -2.25 -30.11
C GLU A 199 -5.25 -1.44 -31.36
N ARG A 200 -5.67 -1.92 -32.54
CA ARG A 200 -5.84 -1.08 -33.74
C ARG A 200 -7.02 -1.55 -34.58
N GLU A 201 -7.97 -0.64 -34.78
CA GLU A 201 -8.57 -0.30 -36.08
C GLU A 201 -9.37 1.01 -35.89
N ASN A 202 -8.87 2.15 -36.37
CA ASN A 202 -8.89 2.69 -37.74
C ASN A 202 -10.07 3.64 -37.98
N GLU A 203 -9.70 4.84 -38.43
CA GLU A 203 -10.56 5.91 -38.93
C GLU A 203 -11.37 5.48 -40.15
N LEU A 204 -12.64 5.88 -40.18
CA LEU A 204 -13.37 6.46 -41.32
C LEU A 204 -14.54 7.30 -40.81
#